data_AF-A0A2V9Y4E9-F1
#
_entry.id   AF-A0A2V9Y4E9-F1
#
_cell.length_a   1.000
_cell.length_b   1.000
_cell.length_c   1.000
_cell.angle_alpha   90.00
_cell.angle_beta   90.00
_cell.angle_gamma   90.00
#
_symmetry.space_group_name_H-M   'P 1'
#
loop_
_entity.id
_entity.type
_entity.pdbx_description
1 polymer ?
#
loop_
_entity_poly.entity_id
_entity_poly.type
_entity_poly.pdbx_seq_one_letter_code
_entity_poly.pdbx_strand_id
1 'polypeptide(L)'
;MTANRDTDAAWKYHNGTKHSYHSVRVHPHFLDWDNKPLLFKIYPTLEVMRLPKEFKQTGVAALSAIATTNVPVQGEAVPDLEKLAQLLFLSAGVTKSKKYPGGEIFFRAAACTGALYEIELYIVCADLPGLEAGIYHFGAAEFGLRGLRKGDYRQVLVEATATEPAVACAPVIIICTGTYWRNAWKYRSRTYRHFGWDNGTILANLLAVSSALTLPAKIVCAFNDTQVNRLIGVDTQREVTFSIVAIGHTSTAPPSPPGKIEPLELPVVPYSKAEVDYPAMRQMHEASSLVSAEEVAVWRRNDAWQQGATAKTDGIALQPPSDADIPRDAIEQIILRRGSTRKFSQESITFAQLSTMLDRATRGVQADFLDPLSTLLNDLYLIVNNVDGLASGAYFYARDRQELELLRAGNFRKQAGYLGLEQELPADASMDVFFLADLRRVLDRFGNRGYRAVQLEAGILGGKLYIAAYAQRVGASGLTFYDDD
;
A
#
# COMPACT_ATOMS: atom_id res chain seq x y z
N MET A 1 8.67 16.59 -24.48
CA MET A 1 8.77 15.47 -23.51
C MET A 1 7.72 15.69 -22.45
N THR A 2 6.98 14.66 -22.06
CA THR A 2 5.95 14.76 -21.03
C THR A 2 6.60 14.97 -19.67
N ALA A 3 5.94 15.66 -18.73
CA ALA A 3 6.53 15.98 -17.41
C ALA A 3 7.02 14.71 -16.67
N ASN A 4 6.33 13.59 -16.85
CA ASN A 4 6.72 12.30 -16.30
C ASN A 4 8.10 11.78 -16.79
N ARG A 5 8.53 12.15 -18.01
CA ARG A 5 9.80 11.69 -18.58
C ARG A 5 11.00 12.53 -18.16
N ASP A 6 10.79 13.71 -17.57
CA ASP A 6 11.85 14.50 -16.94
C ASP A 6 12.10 14.01 -15.52
N THR A 7 13.06 13.08 -15.37
CA THR A 7 13.26 12.33 -14.11
C THR A 7 13.95 13.13 -12.99
N ASP A 8 14.33 14.38 -13.24
CA ASP A 8 15.03 15.23 -12.27
C ASP A 8 14.19 15.48 -11.01
N ALA A 9 12.87 15.57 -11.15
CA ALA A 9 11.96 15.74 -10.01
C ALA A 9 12.02 14.55 -9.05
N ALA A 10 12.03 13.31 -9.55
CA ALA A 10 12.18 12.11 -8.73
C ALA A 10 13.53 12.06 -8.02
N TRP A 11 14.63 12.40 -8.72
CA TRP A 11 15.96 12.44 -8.09
C TRP A 11 16.06 13.53 -7.03
N LYS A 12 15.57 14.73 -7.32
CA LYS A 12 15.52 15.85 -6.37
C LYS A 12 14.70 15.48 -5.13
N TYR A 13 13.52 14.90 -5.32
CA TYR A 13 12.68 14.46 -4.21
C TYR A 13 13.33 13.32 -3.42
N HIS A 14 13.86 12.29 -4.09
CA HIS A 14 14.51 11.17 -3.45
C HIS A 14 15.67 11.64 -2.57
N ASN A 15 16.64 12.35 -3.16
CA ASN A 15 17.82 12.84 -2.46
C ASN A 15 17.47 13.87 -1.38
N GLY A 16 16.54 14.79 -1.67
CA GLY A 16 16.13 15.84 -0.74
C GLY A 16 15.31 15.34 0.46
N THR A 17 14.83 14.10 0.44
CA THR A 17 14.03 13.52 1.54
C THR A 17 14.75 12.41 2.30
N LYS A 18 16.02 12.12 1.97
CA LYS A 18 16.80 11.09 2.67
C LYS A 18 17.03 11.43 4.14
N HIS A 19 17.07 10.39 4.96
CA HIS A 19 17.59 10.46 6.31
C HIS A 19 19.00 9.91 6.34
N SER A 20 19.90 10.66 6.95
CA SER A 20 21.23 10.22 7.35
C SER A 20 21.41 10.55 8.82
N TYR A 21 22.37 9.91 9.48
CA TYR A 21 22.70 10.21 10.88
C TYR A 21 22.86 11.71 11.16
N HIS A 22 23.48 12.42 10.21
CA HIS A 22 23.69 13.86 10.27
C HIS A 22 22.40 14.65 10.02
N SER A 23 21.64 14.33 8.96
CA SER A 23 20.49 15.16 8.55
C SER A 23 19.39 15.20 9.61
N VAL A 24 19.15 14.09 10.31
CA VAL A 24 18.12 14.01 11.37
C VAL A 24 18.49 14.81 12.62
N ARG A 25 19.79 15.09 12.83
CA ARG A 25 20.30 15.83 14.00
C ARG A 25 20.47 17.32 13.75
N VAL A 26 20.85 17.70 12.53
CA VAL A 26 21.05 19.13 12.18
C VAL A 26 19.74 19.86 11.92
N HIS A 27 18.70 19.13 11.50
CA HIS A 27 17.37 19.70 11.26
C HIS A 27 16.30 19.04 12.14
N PRO A 28 16.41 19.15 13.48
CA PRO A 28 15.46 18.53 14.39
C PRO A 28 14.06 19.09 14.11
N HIS A 29 13.07 18.21 14.11
CA HIS A 29 11.66 18.59 13.97
C HIS A 29 10.96 18.34 15.29
N PHE A 30 10.42 19.39 15.89
CA PHE A 30 9.62 19.29 17.09
C PHE A 30 8.14 19.27 16.70
N LEU A 31 7.38 18.37 17.33
CA LEU A 31 5.97 18.20 17.01
C LEU A 31 5.13 19.29 17.66
N ASP A 32 4.41 20.04 16.83
CA ASP A 32 3.39 21.00 17.26
C ASP A 32 2.09 20.25 17.59
N TRP A 33 1.97 19.78 18.83
CA TRP A 33 0.82 19.00 19.28
C TRP A 33 -0.50 19.77 19.24
N ASP A 34 -0.46 21.10 19.39
CA ASP A 34 -1.65 21.97 19.34
C ASP A 34 -2.21 22.12 17.92
N ASN A 35 -1.39 21.79 16.92
CA ASN A 35 -1.74 21.77 15.50
C ASN A 35 -1.73 20.35 14.91
N LYS A 36 -1.77 19.31 15.76
CA LYS A 36 -1.87 17.92 15.29
C LYS A 36 -3.15 17.74 14.45
N PRO A 37 -3.04 17.13 13.26
CA PRO A 37 -4.17 16.97 12.37
C PRO A 37 -5.19 15.95 12.88
N LEU A 38 -6.48 16.21 12.60
CA LEU A 38 -7.55 15.23 12.66
C LEU A 38 -7.21 14.05 11.74
N LEU A 39 -7.37 12.85 12.26
CA LEU A 39 -6.99 11.61 11.58
C LEU A 39 -8.11 11.04 10.69
N PHE A 40 -9.12 11.85 10.39
CA PHE A 40 -10.30 11.47 9.60
C PHE A 40 -10.73 12.64 8.72
N LYS A 41 -11.09 12.35 7.47
CA LYS A 41 -11.81 13.29 6.61
C LYS A 41 -13.29 13.28 6.97
N ILE A 42 -13.85 14.46 7.25
CA ILE A 42 -15.25 14.61 7.67
C ILE A 42 -15.94 15.59 6.72
N TYR A 43 -16.98 15.13 6.04
CA TYR A 43 -17.90 15.96 5.27
C TYR A 43 -19.12 16.29 6.14
N PRO A 44 -19.19 17.47 6.77
CA PRO A 44 -20.20 17.76 7.79
C PRO A 44 -21.61 17.93 7.21
N THR A 45 -21.73 18.17 5.89
CA THR A 45 -23.00 18.41 5.21
C THR A 45 -23.61 17.18 4.54
N LEU A 46 -22.88 16.06 4.52
CA LEU A 46 -23.36 14.81 3.94
C LEU A 46 -23.95 13.90 5.01
N GLU A 47 -24.94 13.10 4.66
CA GLU A 47 -25.40 12.01 5.52
C GLU A 47 -24.45 10.80 5.44
N VAL A 48 -24.43 10.00 6.51
CA VAL A 48 -23.64 8.77 6.57
C VAL A 48 -24.55 7.57 6.39
N MET A 49 -24.32 6.79 5.34
CA MET A 49 -24.83 5.43 5.23
C MET A 49 -23.92 4.48 6.03
N ARG A 50 -24.40 3.98 7.17
CA ARG A 50 -23.60 3.06 8.01
C ARG A 50 -23.48 1.69 7.33
N LEU A 51 -22.29 1.11 7.41
CA LEU A 51 -22.01 -0.20 6.82
C LEU A 51 -22.32 -1.34 7.82
N PRO A 52 -22.71 -2.53 7.33
CA PRO A 52 -22.93 -3.71 8.16
C PRO A 52 -21.62 -4.13 8.86
N LYS A 53 -21.68 -4.41 10.16
CA LYS A 53 -20.51 -4.69 11.02
C LYS A 53 -20.27 -6.17 11.30
N GLU A 54 -21.21 -7.03 10.92
CA GLU A 54 -21.11 -8.47 11.14
C GLU A 54 -20.60 -9.13 9.86
N PHE A 55 -19.37 -9.65 9.93
CA PHE A 55 -18.73 -10.29 8.78
C PHE A 55 -18.65 -11.79 8.99
N LYS A 56 -19.00 -12.55 7.95
CA LYS A 56 -18.77 -13.99 7.89
C LYS A 56 -17.29 -14.24 7.63
N GLN A 57 -16.70 -15.17 8.36
CA GLN A 57 -15.34 -15.62 8.04
C GLN A 57 -15.39 -16.47 6.78
N THR A 58 -14.49 -16.18 5.85
CA THR A 58 -14.32 -16.93 4.59
C THR A 58 -13.69 -18.30 4.83
N GLY A 59 -12.94 -18.48 5.93
CA GLY A 59 -12.19 -19.70 6.22
C GLY A 59 -10.90 -19.83 5.39
N VAL A 60 -10.58 -18.86 4.53
CA VAL A 60 -9.36 -18.88 3.72
C VAL A 60 -8.16 -18.51 4.60
N ALA A 61 -7.20 -19.42 4.68
CA ALA A 61 -5.97 -19.23 5.45
C ALA A 61 -5.20 -17.98 4.97
N ALA A 62 -4.72 -17.17 5.90
CA ALA A 62 -4.07 -15.89 5.60
C ALA A 62 -2.85 -16.05 4.67
N LEU A 63 -2.04 -17.09 4.88
CA LEU A 63 -0.86 -17.40 4.06
C LEU A 63 -1.23 -17.80 2.62
N SER A 64 -2.38 -18.43 2.42
CA SER A 64 -2.92 -18.71 1.09
C SER A 64 -3.46 -17.45 0.44
N ALA A 65 -4.24 -16.65 1.18
CA ALA A 65 -4.85 -15.42 0.67
C ALA A 65 -3.82 -14.39 0.15
N ILE A 66 -2.71 -14.19 0.86
CA ILE A 66 -1.64 -13.30 0.37
C ILE A 66 -0.85 -13.90 -0.80
N ALA A 67 -0.80 -15.21 -0.93
CA ALA A 67 -0.04 -15.89 -1.98
C ALA A 67 -0.82 -16.04 -3.29
N THR A 68 -2.15 -15.89 -3.25
CA THR A 68 -3.01 -15.95 -4.43
C THR A 68 -2.74 -14.76 -5.33
N THR A 69 -2.27 -15.03 -6.54
CA THR A 69 -2.09 -14.01 -7.58
C THR A 69 -3.19 -14.01 -8.62
N ASN A 70 -3.94 -15.10 -8.80
CA ASN A 70 -5.02 -15.15 -9.77
C ASN A 70 -6.29 -15.71 -9.13
N VAL A 71 -7.37 -14.93 -9.15
CA VAL A 71 -8.71 -15.39 -8.80
C VAL A 71 -9.41 -15.72 -10.12
N PRO A 72 -9.65 -17.00 -10.44
CA PRO A 72 -10.28 -17.37 -11.69
C PRO A 72 -11.65 -16.72 -11.82
N VAL A 73 -11.87 -16.04 -12.95
CA VAL A 73 -13.17 -15.45 -13.28
C VAL A 73 -13.92 -16.43 -14.16
N GLN A 74 -14.91 -17.10 -13.58
CA GLN A 74 -15.90 -17.90 -14.32
C GLN A 74 -17.26 -17.17 -14.25
N GLY A 75 -17.40 -16.09 -15.03
CA GLY A 75 -18.62 -15.28 -15.09
C GLY A 75 -18.59 -14.01 -14.25
N GLU A 76 -19.69 -13.71 -13.58
CA GLU A 76 -19.89 -12.49 -12.78
C GLU A 76 -19.33 -12.68 -11.36
N ALA A 77 -18.59 -11.68 -10.89
CA ALA A 77 -18.06 -11.57 -9.53
C ALA A 77 -18.37 -10.18 -8.99
N VAL A 78 -19.66 -9.92 -8.70
CA VAL A 78 -20.15 -8.64 -8.17
C VAL A 78 -20.27 -8.70 -6.65
N PRO A 79 -19.62 -7.80 -5.89
CA PRO A 79 -19.79 -7.73 -4.44
C PRO A 79 -21.15 -7.13 -4.08
N ASP A 80 -21.76 -7.64 -3.00
CA ASP A 80 -22.86 -6.98 -2.30
C ASP A 80 -22.33 -5.97 -1.27
N LEU A 81 -23.23 -5.27 -0.59
CA LEU A 81 -22.88 -4.31 0.46
C LEU A 81 -22.09 -4.95 1.61
N GLU A 82 -22.38 -6.20 1.99
CA GLU A 82 -21.68 -6.91 3.08
C GLU A 82 -20.21 -7.18 2.71
N LYS A 83 -19.96 -7.70 1.51
CA LYS A 83 -18.60 -7.95 0.99
C LYS A 83 -17.81 -6.65 0.84
N LEU A 84 -18.44 -5.59 0.33
CA LEU A 84 -17.80 -4.26 0.24
C LEU A 84 -17.47 -3.71 1.63
N ALA A 85 -18.38 -3.83 2.59
CA ALA A 85 -18.14 -3.43 3.97
C ALA A 85 -16.97 -4.20 4.61
N GLN A 86 -16.91 -5.52 4.39
CA GLN A 86 -15.84 -6.38 4.88
C GLN A 86 -14.49 -5.99 4.27
N LEU A 87 -14.44 -5.74 2.95
CA LEU A 87 -13.25 -5.24 2.25
C LEU A 87 -12.76 -3.93 2.86
N LEU A 88 -13.63 -2.94 3.01
CA LEU A 88 -13.26 -1.62 3.54
C LEU A 88 -12.81 -1.72 5.00
N PHE A 89 -13.51 -2.50 5.83
CA PHE A 89 -13.19 -2.68 7.23
C PHE A 89 -11.80 -3.32 7.42
N LEU A 90 -11.55 -4.45 6.75
CA LEU A 90 -10.31 -5.20 6.90
C LEU A 90 -9.12 -4.56 6.17
N SER A 91 -9.37 -3.62 5.26
CA SER A 91 -8.30 -2.86 4.59
C SER A 91 -7.94 -1.58 5.35
N ALA A 92 -8.93 -0.78 5.73
CA ALA A 92 -8.69 0.56 6.29
C ALA A 92 -9.59 0.93 7.48
N GLY A 93 -10.44 0.02 7.98
CA GLY A 93 -11.32 0.28 9.12
C GLY A 93 -10.56 0.39 10.45
N VAL A 94 -11.15 1.08 11.42
CA VAL A 94 -10.66 1.12 12.81
C VAL A 94 -10.92 -0.23 13.47
N THR A 95 -9.87 -0.93 13.90
CA THR A 95 -9.96 -2.28 14.50
C THR A 95 -9.76 -2.27 16.00
N LYS A 96 -9.03 -1.27 16.53
CA LYS A 96 -8.71 -1.14 17.95
C LYS A 96 -8.67 0.34 18.33
N SER A 97 -9.03 0.69 19.56
CA SER A 97 -8.72 1.99 20.14
C SER A 97 -8.03 1.82 21.48
N LYS A 98 -7.18 2.78 21.86
CA LYS A 98 -6.51 2.79 23.15
C LYS A 98 -6.45 4.20 23.71
N LYS A 99 -6.88 4.34 24.95
CA LYS A 99 -6.82 5.60 25.70
C LYS A 99 -5.43 5.79 26.33
N TYR A 100 -4.93 7.02 26.25
CA TYR A 100 -3.70 7.50 26.84
C TYR A 100 -3.99 8.82 27.58
N PRO A 101 -3.11 9.29 28.49
CA PRO A 101 -3.29 10.58 29.17
C PRO A 101 -3.51 11.77 28.23
N GLY A 102 -3.00 11.71 26.98
CA GLY A 102 -3.17 12.75 25.95
C GLY A 102 -4.29 12.49 24.92
N GLY A 103 -5.20 11.54 25.17
CA GLY A 103 -6.35 11.26 24.30
C GLY A 103 -6.48 9.80 23.87
N GLU A 104 -7.38 9.54 22.91
CA GLU A 104 -7.60 8.20 22.34
C GLU A 104 -6.90 8.06 21.00
N ILE A 105 -6.18 6.95 20.82
CA ILE A 105 -5.56 6.58 19.55
C ILE A 105 -6.38 5.46 18.93
N PHE A 106 -6.81 5.68 17.69
CA PHE A 106 -7.51 4.69 16.87
C PHE A 106 -6.49 3.98 15.98
N PHE A 107 -6.44 2.66 16.05
CA PHE A 107 -5.61 1.82 15.19
C PHE A 107 -6.46 1.21 14.09
N ARG A 108 -5.99 1.34 12.84
CA ARG A 108 -6.66 0.77 11.67
C ARG A 108 -6.13 -0.63 11.32
N ALA A 109 -6.86 -1.31 10.43
CA ALA A 109 -6.55 -2.66 9.97
C ALA A 109 -5.16 -2.76 9.33
N ALA A 110 -4.82 -1.81 8.46
CA ALA A 110 -3.48 -1.64 7.90
C ALA A 110 -2.50 -1.01 8.90
N ALA A 111 -1.22 -1.36 8.78
CA ALA A 111 -0.16 -0.62 9.44
C ALA A 111 -0.04 0.79 8.83
N CYS A 112 0.47 1.75 9.58
CA CYS A 112 0.60 3.12 9.09
C CYS A 112 1.72 3.82 9.83
N THR A 113 2.50 4.58 9.09
CA THR A 113 3.63 5.33 9.59
C THR A 113 3.15 6.39 10.59
N GLY A 114 3.57 6.26 11.84
CA GLY A 114 3.19 7.17 12.92
C GLY A 114 1.71 7.12 13.34
N ALA A 115 0.90 6.20 12.78
CA ALA A 115 -0.56 6.14 12.98
C ALA A 115 -1.27 7.48 12.64
N LEU A 116 -0.87 8.11 11.53
CA LEU A 116 -1.40 9.40 11.06
C LEU A 116 -2.45 9.27 9.93
N TYR A 117 -2.54 8.10 9.30
CA TYR A 117 -3.60 7.67 8.40
C TYR A 117 -3.95 8.68 7.32
N GLU A 118 -2.97 9.04 6.49
CA GLU A 118 -3.12 10.00 5.40
C GLU A 118 -3.90 9.48 4.19
N ILE A 119 -4.06 8.15 4.07
CA ILE A 119 -4.71 7.53 2.92
C ILE A 119 -6.24 7.54 3.11
N GLU A 120 -6.94 8.07 2.10
CA GLU A 120 -8.41 8.04 2.01
C GLU A 120 -8.86 7.10 0.89
N LEU A 121 -10.04 6.49 1.09
CA LEU A 121 -10.64 5.58 0.12
C LEU A 121 -11.94 6.18 -0.43
N TYR A 122 -12.05 6.21 -1.75
CA TYR A 122 -13.26 6.57 -2.48
C TYR A 122 -13.73 5.39 -3.32
N ILE A 123 -15.01 5.09 -3.29
CA ILE A 123 -15.62 3.95 -3.97
C ILE A 123 -16.43 4.49 -5.14
N VAL A 124 -16.14 4.03 -6.35
CA VAL A 124 -16.95 4.25 -7.55
C VAL A 124 -17.56 2.91 -7.94
N CYS A 125 -18.88 2.78 -7.91
CA CYS A 125 -19.54 1.50 -8.16
C CYS A 125 -20.75 1.62 -9.08
N ALA A 126 -21.07 0.49 -9.73
CA ALA A 126 -22.37 0.24 -10.33
C ALA A 126 -23.45 0.07 -9.24
N ASP A 127 -24.69 -0.21 -9.66
CA ASP A 127 -25.70 -0.71 -8.73
C ASP A 127 -25.27 -2.08 -8.19
N LEU A 128 -25.02 -2.14 -6.89
CA LEU A 128 -24.69 -3.36 -6.18
C LEU A 128 -25.91 -3.81 -5.36
N PRO A 129 -26.03 -5.11 -5.03
CA PRO A 129 -27.00 -5.53 -4.03
C PRO A 129 -26.80 -4.78 -2.70
N GLY A 130 -27.73 -3.87 -2.39
CA GLY A 130 -27.70 -3.04 -1.17
C GLY A 130 -26.97 -1.70 -1.29
N LEU A 131 -26.47 -1.31 -2.46
CA LEU A 131 -25.84 0.02 -2.68
C LEU A 131 -26.15 0.53 -4.09
N GLU A 132 -26.76 1.72 -4.18
CA GLU A 132 -27.00 2.39 -5.46
C GLU A 132 -25.67 2.75 -6.15
N ALA A 133 -25.69 2.86 -7.48
CA ALA A 133 -24.55 3.35 -8.23
C ALA A 133 -24.17 4.78 -7.79
N GLY A 134 -22.87 5.01 -7.60
CA GLY A 134 -22.42 6.31 -7.10
C GLY A 134 -20.92 6.40 -6.87
N ILE A 135 -20.54 7.57 -6.34
CA ILE A 135 -19.21 7.83 -5.80
C ILE A 135 -19.36 8.10 -4.30
N TYR A 136 -18.63 7.34 -3.50
CA TYR A 136 -18.71 7.40 -2.05
C TYR A 136 -17.34 7.63 -1.42
N HIS A 137 -17.28 8.42 -0.35
CA HIS A 137 -16.11 8.46 0.54
C HIS A 137 -16.31 7.48 1.71
N PHE A 138 -15.28 6.70 2.05
CA PHE A 138 -15.29 5.82 3.22
C PHE A 138 -14.89 6.56 4.50
N GLY A 139 -15.87 6.82 5.36
CA GLY A 139 -15.66 7.40 6.69
C GLY A 139 -15.22 6.34 7.70
N ALA A 140 -13.90 6.21 7.91
CA ALA A 140 -13.34 5.19 8.81
C ALA A 140 -13.77 5.35 10.28
N ALA A 141 -13.98 6.58 10.76
CA ALA A 141 -14.45 6.85 12.13
C ALA A 141 -15.89 6.35 12.33
N GLU A 142 -16.76 6.61 11.35
CA GLU A 142 -18.15 6.22 11.38
C GLU A 142 -18.41 4.78 10.93
N PHE A 143 -17.43 4.16 10.27
CA PHE A 143 -17.62 2.93 9.51
C PHE A 143 -18.87 3.03 8.61
N GLY A 144 -18.79 3.97 7.65
CA GLY A 144 -19.89 4.31 6.76
C GLY A 144 -19.43 4.93 5.44
N LEU A 145 -20.36 5.06 4.52
CA LEU A 145 -20.18 5.70 3.22
C LEU A 145 -20.89 7.06 3.19
N ARG A 146 -20.24 8.05 2.59
CA ARG A 146 -20.83 9.37 2.32
C ARG A 146 -20.91 9.56 0.81
N GLY A 147 -22.12 9.66 0.28
CA GLY A 147 -22.35 9.80 -1.17
C GLY A 147 -21.92 11.18 -1.67
N LEU A 148 -20.90 11.21 -2.53
CA LEU A 148 -20.40 12.42 -3.18
C LEU A 148 -21.15 12.69 -4.49
N ARG A 149 -21.50 11.64 -5.24
CA ARG A 149 -22.27 11.70 -6.49
C ARG A 149 -23.18 10.49 -6.61
N LYS A 150 -24.35 10.67 -7.23
CA LYS A 150 -25.28 9.59 -7.59
C LYS A 150 -25.12 9.22 -9.08
N GLY A 151 -25.23 7.93 -9.39
CA GLY A 151 -25.12 7.37 -10.73
C GLY A 151 -23.79 6.69 -10.99
N ASP A 152 -23.75 5.85 -12.04
CA ASP A 152 -22.55 5.08 -12.41
C ASP A 152 -21.57 5.98 -13.18
N TYR A 153 -20.42 6.26 -12.55
CA TYR A 153 -19.32 7.04 -13.14
C TYR A 153 -18.11 6.19 -13.53
N ARG A 154 -18.23 4.85 -13.52
CA ARG A 154 -17.09 3.96 -13.82
C ARG A 154 -16.50 4.20 -15.19
N GLN A 155 -17.33 4.57 -16.18
CA GLN A 155 -16.87 4.90 -17.54
C GLN A 155 -15.81 6.02 -17.56
N VAL A 156 -15.89 7.00 -16.65
CA VAL A 156 -14.86 8.05 -16.52
C VAL A 156 -13.50 7.45 -16.12
N LEU A 157 -13.49 6.44 -15.26
CA LEU A 157 -12.27 5.75 -14.85
C LEU A 157 -11.75 4.80 -15.93
N VAL A 158 -12.64 4.18 -16.72
CA VAL A 158 -12.25 3.42 -17.91
C VAL A 158 -11.49 4.31 -18.89
N GLU A 159 -12.02 5.49 -19.19
CA GLU A 159 -11.36 6.47 -20.07
C GLU A 159 -10.05 6.99 -19.46
N ALA A 160 -10.06 7.34 -18.18
CA ALA A 160 -8.88 7.83 -17.47
C ALA A 160 -7.73 6.82 -17.43
N THR A 161 -8.02 5.52 -17.54
CA THR A 161 -7.04 4.43 -17.51
C THR A 161 -6.65 3.94 -18.91
N ALA A 162 -7.04 4.66 -19.96
CA ALA A 162 -6.87 4.24 -21.36
C ALA A 162 -7.47 2.84 -21.61
N THR A 163 -8.68 2.62 -21.10
CA THR A 163 -9.45 1.38 -21.25
C THR A 163 -8.70 0.17 -20.66
N GLU A 164 -8.19 0.29 -19.43
CA GLU A 164 -7.61 -0.87 -18.74
C GLU A 164 -8.69 -1.95 -18.54
N PRO A 165 -8.51 -3.19 -19.06
CA PRO A 165 -9.57 -4.19 -19.06
C PRO A 165 -10.13 -4.52 -17.67
N ALA A 166 -9.27 -4.60 -16.64
CA ALA A 166 -9.75 -4.86 -15.29
C ALA A 166 -10.68 -3.75 -14.77
N VAL A 167 -10.40 -2.49 -15.13
CA VAL A 167 -11.23 -1.32 -14.76
C VAL A 167 -12.54 -1.33 -15.54
N ALA A 168 -12.50 -1.66 -16.83
CA ALA A 168 -13.68 -1.75 -17.68
C ALA A 168 -14.68 -2.81 -17.21
N CYS A 169 -14.20 -3.94 -16.69
CA CYS A 169 -15.04 -5.02 -16.20
C CYS A 169 -15.34 -4.92 -14.69
N ALA A 170 -14.80 -3.96 -13.94
CA ALA A 170 -14.99 -3.91 -12.50
C ALA A 170 -16.35 -3.30 -12.13
N PRO A 171 -17.22 -3.98 -11.36
CA PRO A 171 -18.41 -3.36 -10.77
C PRO A 171 -18.07 -2.37 -9.65
N VAL A 172 -16.88 -2.48 -9.06
CA VAL A 172 -16.38 -1.57 -8.01
C VAL A 172 -14.95 -1.15 -8.30
N ILE A 173 -14.68 0.16 -8.23
CA ILE A 173 -13.34 0.72 -8.34
C ILE A 173 -13.06 1.55 -7.09
N ILE A 174 -12.00 1.21 -6.36
CA ILE A 174 -11.55 1.97 -5.18
C ILE A 174 -10.40 2.89 -5.57
N ILE A 175 -10.56 4.18 -5.35
CA ILE A 175 -9.53 5.20 -5.53
C ILE A 175 -8.89 5.47 -4.17
N CYS A 176 -7.57 5.33 -4.09
CA CYS A 176 -6.78 5.62 -2.90
C CYS A 176 -6.06 6.96 -3.09
N THR A 177 -6.33 7.93 -2.22
CA THR A 177 -5.68 9.25 -2.25
C THR A 177 -4.75 9.41 -1.05
N GLY A 178 -3.77 10.30 -1.16
CA GLY A 178 -2.92 10.73 -0.05
C GLY A 178 -3.18 12.18 0.32
N THR A 179 -3.48 12.43 1.60
CA THR A 179 -3.60 13.78 2.17
C THR A 179 -2.25 14.25 2.69
N TYR A 180 -1.71 15.34 2.12
CA TYR A 180 -0.34 15.77 2.42
C TYR A 180 -0.14 16.09 3.89
N TRP A 181 -1.03 16.89 4.47
CA TRP A 181 -0.80 17.49 5.76
C TRP A 181 -0.76 16.48 6.93
N ARG A 182 -1.58 15.43 6.90
CA ARG A 182 -1.73 14.51 8.05
C ARG A 182 -0.42 13.87 8.48
N ASN A 183 0.31 13.34 7.51
CA ASN A 183 1.59 12.71 7.77
C ASN A 183 2.73 13.75 7.77
N ALA A 184 2.61 14.83 7.00
CA ALA A 184 3.63 15.89 6.92
C ALA A 184 3.79 16.67 8.23
N TRP A 185 2.75 16.74 9.06
CA TRP A 185 2.85 17.27 10.42
C TRP A 185 4.02 16.64 11.20
N LYS A 186 4.27 15.33 11.02
CA LYS A 186 5.37 14.61 11.68
C LYS A 186 6.58 14.40 10.77
N TYR A 187 6.37 14.06 9.51
CA TYR A 187 7.43 13.58 8.60
C TYR A 187 7.81 14.59 7.52
N ARG A 188 7.22 15.79 7.53
CA ARG A 188 7.51 16.87 6.60
C ARG A 188 7.42 16.37 5.15
N SER A 189 8.35 16.79 4.29
CA SER A 189 8.44 16.37 2.89
C SER A 189 8.55 14.86 2.68
N ARG A 190 9.01 14.06 3.66
CA ARG A 190 9.19 12.60 3.51
C ARG A 190 7.87 11.85 3.32
N THR A 191 6.76 12.47 3.71
CA THR A 191 5.38 11.96 3.60
C THR A 191 5.04 11.37 2.25
N TYR A 192 5.54 11.91 1.13
CA TYR A 192 5.19 11.37 -0.19
C TYR A 192 5.79 9.98 -0.45
N ARG A 193 6.82 9.55 0.31
CA ARG A 193 7.26 8.14 0.35
C ARG A 193 6.23 7.27 1.07
N HIS A 194 5.71 7.78 2.19
CA HIS A 194 4.74 7.08 3.03
C HIS A 194 3.39 6.91 2.34
N PHE A 195 3.05 7.78 1.38
CA PHE A 195 1.90 7.53 0.50
C PHE A 195 1.98 6.16 -0.18
N GLY A 196 3.16 5.74 -0.64
CA GLY A 196 3.35 4.40 -1.20
C GLY A 196 3.33 3.32 -0.13
N TRP A 197 4.06 3.52 0.99
CA TRP A 197 4.18 2.50 2.04
C TRP A 197 2.85 2.19 2.72
N ASP A 198 2.17 3.23 3.22
CA ASP A 198 0.95 3.08 4.00
C ASP A 198 -0.20 2.63 3.11
N ASN A 199 -0.32 3.17 1.89
CA ASN A 199 -1.27 2.66 0.89
C ASN A 199 -0.97 1.21 0.53
N GLY A 200 0.29 0.84 0.35
CA GLY A 200 0.69 -0.52 0.05
C GLY A 200 0.24 -1.53 1.13
N THR A 201 0.31 -1.16 2.41
CA THR A 201 -0.20 -2.03 3.48
C THR A 201 -1.73 -2.16 3.48
N ILE A 202 -2.47 -1.11 3.09
CA ILE A 202 -3.91 -1.16 2.86
C ILE A 202 -4.20 -2.12 1.70
N LEU A 203 -3.47 -1.99 0.60
CA LEU A 203 -3.61 -2.83 -0.59
C LEU A 203 -3.26 -4.29 -0.33
N ALA A 204 -2.27 -4.59 0.53
CA ALA A 204 -1.95 -5.95 0.93
C ALA A 204 -3.14 -6.64 1.61
N ASN A 205 -3.80 -5.95 2.54
CA ASN A 205 -5.02 -6.44 3.17
C ASN A 205 -6.16 -6.57 2.15
N LEU A 206 -6.36 -5.54 1.33
CA LEU A 206 -7.44 -5.49 0.34
C LEU A 206 -7.35 -6.64 -0.65
N LEU A 207 -6.18 -6.89 -1.24
CA LEU A 207 -5.95 -7.99 -2.18
C LEU A 207 -6.18 -9.35 -1.51
N ALA A 208 -5.69 -9.55 -0.29
CA ALA A 208 -5.86 -10.80 0.44
C ALA A 208 -7.34 -11.07 0.78
N VAL A 209 -8.07 -10.06 1.25
CA VAL A 209 -9.50 -10.17 1.55
C VAL A 209 -10.32 -10.34 0.27
N SER A 210 -9.97 -9.63 -0.80
CA SER A 210 -10.61 -9.78 -2.11
C SER A 210 -10.45 -11.21 -2.63
N SER A 211 -9.24 -11.78 -2.54
CA SER A 211 -8.99 -13.17 -2.89
C SER A 211 -9.81 -14.14 -2.04
N ALA A 212 -9.90 -13.92 -0.73
CA ALA A 212 -10.68 -14.75 0.17
C ALA A 212 -12.19 -14.69 -0.11
N LEU A 213 -12.68 -13.55 -0.59
CA LEU A 213 -14.06 -13.33 -1.04
C LEU A 213 -14.30 -13.75 -2.50
N THR A 214 -13.31 -14.38 -3.15
CA THR A 214 -13.33 -14.78 -4.56
C THR A 214 -13.68 -13.62 -5.51
N LEU A 215 -13.18 -12.43 -5.19
CA LEU A 215 -13.30 -11.24 -6.02
C LEU A 215 -11.94 -10.97 -6.67
N PRO A 216 -11.82 -11.00 -8.00
CA PRO A 216 -10.59 -10.58 -8.67
C PRO A 216 -10.33 -9.11 -8.33
N ALA A 217 -9.06 -8.76 -8.09
CA ALA A 217 -8.66 -7.38 -7.86
C ALA A 217 -7.35 -7.07 -8.59
N LYS A 218 -7.27 -5.87 -9.18
CA LYS A 218 -6.08 -5.39 -9.88
C LYS A 218 -5.80 -3.94 -9.52
N ILE A 219 -4.56 -3.67 -9.10
CA ILE A 219 -4.05 -2.33 -8.84
C ILE A 219 -3.70 -1.68 -10.17
N VAL A 220 -4.10 -0.42 -10.35
CA VAL A 220 -3.79 0.36 -11.52
C VAL A 220 -3.15 1.67 -11.06
N CYS A 221 -1.90 1.85 -11.48
CA CYS A 221 -1.18 3.09 -11.27
C CYS A 221 -1.24 3.97 -12.52
N ALA A 222 -1.56 3.45 -13.70
CA ALA A 222 -1.68 4.23 -14.92
C ALA A 222 -3.08 4.83 -15.08
N PHE A 223 -3.23 6.09 -14.70
CA PHE A 223 -4.47 6.83 -14.88
C PHE A 223 -4.19 8.31 -15.07
N ASN A 224 -5.13 9.00 -15.72
CA ASN A 224 -5.09 10.45 -15.89
C ASN A 224 -5.42 11.14 -14.56
N ASP A 225 -4.42 11.71 -13.87
CA ASP A 225 -4.57 12.29 -12.53
C ASP A 225 -5.61 13.42 -12.53
N THR A 226 -5.61 14.27 -13.55
CA THR A 226 -6.56 15.40 -13.65
C THR A 226 -7.99 14.91 -13.70
N GLN A 227 -8.28 13.88 -14.51
CA GLN A 227 -9.63 13.33 -14.62
C GLN A 227 -10.07 12.65 -13.32
N VAL A 228 -9.22 11.82 -12.72
CA VAL A 228 -9.56 11.09 -11.49
C VAL A 228 -9.73 12.05 -10.31
N ASN A 229 -8.82 13.00 -10.11
CA ASN A 229 -8.94 13.99 -9.02
C ASN A 229 -10.19 14.86 -9.16
N ARG A 230 -10.54 15.27 -10.39
CA ARG A 230 -11.78 16.02 -10.67
C ARG A 230 -13.03 15.19 -10.39
N LEU A 231 -12.99 13.89 -10.70
CA LEU A 231 -14.12 12.98 -10.49
C LEU A 231 -14.52 12.92 -9.01
N ILE A 232 -13.55 12.73 -8.12
CA ILE A 232 -13.77 12.68 -6.66
C ILE A 232 -13.77 14.06 -5.98
N GLY A 233 -13.44 15.13 -6.72
CA GLY A 233 -13.53 16.50 -6.25
C GLY A 233 -12.52 16.87 -5.17
N VAL A 234 -11.29 16.36 -5.24
CA VAL A 234 -10.24 16.70 -4.29
C VAL A 234 -9.48 17.96 -4.71
N ASP A 235 -9.12 18.79 -3.74
CA ASP A 235 -8.16 19.89 -3.93
C ASP A 235 -6.74 19.32 -4.04
N THR A 236 -6.16 19.36 -5.23
CA THR A 236 -4.84 18.79 -5.52
C THR A 236 -3.70 19.48 -4.79
N GLN A 237 -3.94 20.65 -4.18
CA GLN A 237 -2.96 21.27 -3.29
C GLN A 237 -2.88 20.59 -1.91
N ARG A 238 -3.92 19.83 -1.52
CA ARG A 238 -4.05 19.19 -0.20
C ARG A 238 -4.13 17.65 -0.27
N GLU A 239 -4.74 17.12 -1.31
CA GLU A 239 -5.03 15.70 -1.45
C GLU A 239 -5.00 15.27 -2.91
N VAL A 240 -4.36 14.13 -3.19
CA VAL A 240 -4.16 13.66 -4.56
C VAL A 240 -4.33 12.15 -4.68
N THR A 241 -4.85 11.69 -5.81
CA THR A 241 -4.96 10.25 -6.12
C THR A 241 -3.58 9.62 -6.30
N PHE A 242 -3.34 8.50 -5.62
CA PHE A 242 -2.07 7.78 -5.69
C PHE A 242 -2.17 6.44 -6.42
N SER A 243 -3.27 5.70 -6.23
CA SER A 243 -3.55 4.44 -6.92
C SER A 243 -5.05 4.21 -7.05
N ILE A 244 -5.47 3.36 -7.99
CA ILE A 244 -6.84 2.83 -8.05
C ILE A 244 -6.82 1.30 -8.03
N VAL A 245 -7.93 0.68 -7.63
CA VAL A 245 -8.08 -0.76 -7.58
C VAL A 245 -9.40 -1.15 -8.22
N ALA A 246 -9.33 -1.92 -9.30
CA ALA A 246 -10.47 -2.59 -9.89
C ALA A 246 -10.82 -3.83 -9.05
N ILE A 247 -12.08 -4.01 -8.66
CA ILE A 247 -12.55 -5.13 -7.82
C ILE A 247 -13.79 -5.75 -8.45
N GLY A 248 -13.78 -7.09 -8.53
CA GLY A 248 -14.84 -7.87 -9.11
C GLY A 248 -14.76 -7.94 -10.64
N HIS A 249 -15.74 -8.61 -11.24
CA HIS A 249 -15.84 -8.74 -12.68
C HIS A 249 -17.32 -8.75 -13.09
N THR A 250 -17.66 -7.98 -14.11
CA THR A 250 -18.93 -8.02 -14.80
C THR A 250 -18.73 -7.91 -16.30
N SER A 251 -19.56 -8.62 -17.04
CA SER A 251 -19.68 -8.52 -18.50
C SER A 251 -20.44 -7.26 -18.94
N THR A 252 -21.13 -6.60 -18.01
CA THR A 252 -21.89 -5.39 -18.30
C THR A 252 -20.94 -4.19 -18.38
N ALA A 253 -20.77 -3.66 -19.59
CA ALA A 253 -20.02 -2.44 -19.80
C ALA A 253 -20.64 -1.29 -18.98
N PRO A 254 -19.81 -0.41 -18.36
CA PRO A 254 -20.34 0.75 -17.67
C PRO A 254 -21.09 1.66 -18.64
N PRO A 255 -22.22 2.24 -18.23
CA PRO A 255 -22.96 3.18 -19.07
C PRO A 255 -22.14 4.46 -19.26
N SER A 256 -22.49 5.24 -20.29
CA SER A 256 -22.01 6.63 -20.39
C SER A 256 -22.35 7.38 -19.09
N PRO A 257 -21.44 8.25 -18.60
CA PRO A 257 -21.69 8.96 -17.36
C PRO A 257 -22.98 9.79 -17.48
N PRO A 258 -23.76 9.96 -16.39
CA PRO A 258 -25.08 10.59 -16.41
C PRO A 258 -25.08 12.09 -16.78
N GLY A 259 -23.92 12.69 -17.06
CA GLY A 259 -23.77 14.06 -17.52
C GLY A 259 -22.32 14.55 -17.46
N LYS A 260 -22.13 15.87 -17.59
CA LYS A 260 -20.82 16.50 -17.38
C LYS A 260 -20.38 16.34 -15.92
N ILE A 261 -19.08 16.18 -15.71
CA ILE A 261 -18.50 16.11 -14.36
C ILE A 261 -18.37 17.52 -13.79
N GLU A 262 -19.44 17.95 -13.11
CA GLU A 262 -19.47 19.22 -12.38
C GLU A 262 -18.52 19.18 -11.17
N PRO A 263 -17.85 20.29 -10.82
CA PRO A 263 -17.05 20.37 -9.60
C PRO A 263 -17.86 20.01 -8.34
N LEU A 264 -17.22 19.34 -7.37
CA LEU A 264 -17.83 19.10 -6.06
C LEU A 264 -17.37 20.20 -5.09
N GLU A 265 -18.31 21.01 -4.62
CA GLU A 265 -18.06 22.01 -3.57
C GLU A 265 -18.53 21.47 -2.22
N LEU A 266 -17.90 20.39 -1.77
CA LEU A 266 -18.24 19.73 -0.52
C LEU A 266 -17.31 20.22 0.59
N PRO A 267 -17.83 20.94 1.62
CA PRO A 267 -17.01 21.40 2.72
C PRO A 267 -16.44 20.19 3.47
N VAL A 268 -15.21 20.33 3.96
CA VAL A 268 -14.54 19.35 4.80
C VAL A 268 -14.11 20.04 6.09
N VAL A 269 -14.25 19.37 7.23
CA VAL A 269 -13.72 19.88 8.49
C VAL A 269 -12.20 20.02 8.36
N PRO A 270 -11.61 21.21 8.60
CA PRO A 270 -10.17 21.39 8.51
C PRO A 270 -9.41 20.40 9.39
N TYR A 271 -8.31 19.84 8.89
CA TYR A 271 -7.54 18.86 9.65
C TYR A 271 -6.90 19.48 10.90
N SER A 272 -6.50 20.75 10.85
CA SER A 272 -5.92 21.47 11.99
C SER A 272 -6.16 22.97 11.87
N LYS A 273 -5.63 23.76 12.81
CA LYS A 273 -5.74 25.22 12.80
C LYS A 273 -5.02 25.84 11.60
N ALA A 274 -3.87 25.28 11.23
CA ALA A 274 -3.08 25.69 10.08
C ALA A 274 -2.38 24.49 9.45
N GLU A 275 -2.22 24.48 8.13
CA GLU A 275 -1.46 23.46 7.40
C GLU A 275 -0.11 24.05 6.97
N VAL A 276 0.99 23.35 7.25
CA VAL A 276 2.31 23.74 6.74
C VAL A 276 2.54 23.06 5.40
N ASP A 277 2.88 23.88 4.41
CA ASP A 277 3.19 23.42 3.09
C ASP A 277 4.65 22.93 2.96
N TYR A 278 4.83 21.76 2.34
CA TYR A 278 6.12 21.24 1.89
C TYR A 278 6.10 21.04 0.37
N PRO A 279 6.53 22.04 -0.42
CA PRO A 279 6.36 22.05 -1.88
C PRO A 279 6.97 20.85 -2.61
N ALA A 280 8.02 20.23 -2.06
CA ALA A 280 8.70 19.09 -2.68
C ALA A 280 7.74 17.91 -2.96
N MET A 281 6.72 17.71 -2.11
CA MET A 281 5.74 16.63 -2.29
C MET A 281 4.85 16.89 -3.51
N ARG A 282 4.34 18.14 -3.64
CA ARG A 282 3.50 18.53 -4.79
C ARG A 282 4.29 18.55 -6.08
N GLN A 283 5.52 19.09 -6.07
CA GLN A 283 6.40 19.07 -7.24
C GLN A 283 6.63 17.64 -7.72
N MET A 284 6.89 16.71 -6.80
CA MET A 284 7.04 15.29 -7.13
C MET A 284 5.74 14.68 -7.69
N HIS A 285 4.59 15.02 -7.10
CA HIS A 285 3.30 14.54 -7.58
C HIS A 285 2.96 15.06 -8.98
N GLU A 286 3.06 16.36 -9.20
CA GLU A 286 2.84 17.02 -10.49
C GLU A 286 3.76 16.43 -11.57
N ALA A 287 5.05 16.29 -11.26
CA ALA A 287 6.02 15.71 -12.19
C ALA A 287 5.77 14.22 -12.50
N SER A 288 5.04 13.49 -11.65
CA SER A 288 4.66 12.08 -11.87
C SER A 288 3.23 11.90 -12.40
N SER A 289 2.51 13.00 -12.64
CA SER A 289 1.15 12.96 -13.14
C SER A 289 1.12 12.63 -14.63
N LEU A 290 0.10 11.89 -15.05
CA LEU A 290 -0.22 11.65 -16.46
C LEU A 290 -1.49 12.44 -16.75
N VAL A 291 -1.50 13.23 -17.82
CA VAL A 291 -2.55 14.22 -18.09
C VAL A 291 -3.29 13.99 -19.40
N SER A 292 -2.91 12.96 -20.16
CA SER A 292 -3.59 12.54 -21.39
C SER A 292 -3.75 11.03 -21.49
N ALA A 293 -4.72 10.57 -22.29
CA ALA A 293 -4.91 9.13 -22.55
C ALA A 293 -3.68 8.51 -23.24
N GLU A 294 -2.98 9.28 -24.09
CA GLU A 294 -1.74 8.85 -24.74
C GLU A 294 -0.62 8.63 -23.71
N GLU A 295 -0.46 9.53 -22.74
CA GLU A 295 0.52 9.36 -21.66
C GLU A 295 0.25 8.11 -20.82
N VAL A 296 -1.03 7.85 -20.49
CA VAL A 296 -1.47 6.65 -19.78
C VAL A 296 -1.17 5.39 -20.59
N ALA A 297 -1.53 5.38 -21.87
CA ALA A 297 -1.26 4.24 -22.76
C ALA A 297 0.24 3.98 -22.91
N VAL A 298 1.05 5.02 -23.10
CA VAL A 298 2.51 4.94 -23.19
C VAL A 298 3.13 4.38 -21.92
N TRP A 299 2.64 4.79 -20.75
CA TRP A 299 3.14 4.30 -19.47
C TRP A 299 2.83 2.80 -19.26
N ARG A 300 1.61 2.38 -19.64
CA ARG A 300 1.14 0.98 -19.57
C ARG A 300 1.82 0.03 -20.55
N ARG A 301 2.43 0.52 -21.64
CA ARG A 301 3.05 -0.34 -22.66
C ARG A 301 3.96 -1.37 -22.00
N ASN A 302 3.89 -2.62 -22.44
CA ASN A 302 4.66 -3.72 -21.88
C ASN A 302 6.09 -3.73 -22.47
N ASP A 303 6.86 -2.69 -22.15
CA ASP A 303 8.30 -2.74 -22.37
C ASP A 303 8.89 -3.62 -21.26
N ALA A 304 9.58 -4.70 -21.64
CA ALA A 304 10.04 -5.73 -20.71
C ALA A 304 10.90 -5.14 -19.58
N TRP A 305 10.45 -5.32 -18.34
CA TRP A 305 11.29 -5.10 -17.17
C TRP A 305 12.34 -6.22 -17.13
N GLN A 306 13.57 -5.89 -17.49
CA GLN A 306 14.68 -6.80 -17.25
C GLN A 306 14.98 -6.76 -15.76
N GLN A 307 15.04 -7.90 -15.09
CA GLN A 307 15.55 -7.97 -13.72
C GLN A 307 17.07 -7.73 -13.74
N GLY A 308 17.65 -7.27 -12.62
CA GLY A 308 19.11 -7.13 -12.55
C GLY A 308 19.76 -8.51 -12.60
N ALA A 309 20.85 -8.67 -13.36
CA ALA A 309 21.66 -9.88 -13.24
C ALA A 309 22.37 -9.83 -11.88
N THR A 310 22.06 -10.78 -10.99
CA THR A 310 22.85 -10.99 -9.78
C THR A 310 23.93 -12.03 -10.07
N ALA A 311 25.12 -11.83 -9.49
CA ALA A 311 26.19 -12.80 -9.59
C ALA A 311 25.75 -14.08 -8.87
N LYS A 312 25.79 -15.23 -9.57
CA LYS A 312 25.47 -16.51 -8.93
C LYS A 312 26.50 -16.82 -7.85
N THR A 313 26.04 -16.84 -6.61
CA THR A 313 26.74 -17.45 -5.47
C THR A 313 26.00 -18.70 -5.01
N ASP A 314 26.66 -19.55 -4.22
CA ASP A 314 26.02 -20.71 -3.60
C ASP A 314 24.91 -20.24 -2.65
N GLY A 315 23.66 -20.60 -2.99
CA GLY A 315 22.46 -20.20 -2.25
C GLY A 315 21.93 -21.29 -1.33
N ILE A 316 21.25 -20.88 -0.26
CA ILE A 316 20.51 -21.78 0.65
C ILE A 316 19.05 -21.78 0.20
N ALA A 317 18.58 -22.91 -0.32
CA ALA A 317 17.19 -23.06 -0.76
C ALA A 317 16.22 -22.82 0.40
N LEU A 318 15.16 -22.04 0.13
CA LEU A 318 14.06 -21.87 1.08
C LEU A 318 13.37 -23.20 1.36
N GLN A 319 12.91 -23.37 2.59
CA GLN A 319 12.21 -24.57 3.06
C GLN A 319 10.83 -24.21 3.62
N PRO A 320 9.91 -23.61 2.81
CA PRO A 320 8.54 -23.42 3.26
C PRO A 320 7.89 -24.81 3.46
N PRO A 321 7.07 -25.00 4.49
CA PRO A 321 6.31 -26.23 4.66
C PRO A 321 5.31 -26.39 3.51
N SER A 322 4.77 -27.59 3.35
CA SER A 322 3.75 -27.86 2.35
C SER A 322 2.48 -27.03 2.61
N ASP A 323 1.66 -26.81 1.60
CA ASP A 323 0.35 -26.15 1.76
C ASP A 323 -0.59 -26.92 2.70
N ALA A 324 -0.31 -28.19 3.00
CA ALA A 324 -1.04 -28.98 3.99
C ALA A 324 -0.72 -28.53 5.43
N ASP A 325 0.54 -28.15 5.68
CA ASP A 325 1.13 -27.96 7.00
C ASP A 325 1.22 -26.49 7.44
N ILE A 326 0.87 -25.55 6.57
CA ILE A 326 0.83 -24.12 6.93
C ILE A 326 -0.30 -23.81 7.94
N PRO A 327 -0.10 -22.81 8.83
CA PRO A 327 -1.15 -22.30 9.69
C PRO A 327 -2.44 -21.95 8.94
N ARG A 328 -3.59 -22.30 9.53
CA ARG A 328 -4.93 -22.21 8.92
C ARG A 328 -5.79 -21.05 9.42
N ASP A 329 -5.26 -20.21 10.30
CA ASP A 329 -5.97 -19.02 10.79
C ASP A 329 -6.44 -18.17 9.59
N ALA A 330 -7.73 -17.82 9.58
CA ALA A 330 -8.35 -17.10 8.47
C ALA A 330 -7.82 -15.67 8.36
N ILE A 331 -7.80 -15.12 7.14
CA ILE A 331 -7.25 -13.77 6.86
C ILE A 331 -7.87 -12.68 7.74
N GLU A 332 -9.18 -12.75 8.02
CA GLU A 332 -9.89 -11.78 8.85
C GLU A 332 -9.36 -11.82 10.29
N GLN A 333 -9.12 -13.02 10.83
CA GLN A 333 -8.58 -13.18 12.18
C GLN A 333 -7.16 -12.63 12.28
N ILE A 334 -6.33 -12.85 11.26
CA ILE A 334 -4.95 -12.36 11.24
C ILE A 334 -4.91 -10.84 11.15
N ILE A 335 -5.70 -10.22 10.27
CA ILE A 335 -5.80 -8.75 10.16
C ILE A 335 -6.24 -8.13 11.49
N LEU A 336 -7.23 -8.71 12.16
CA LEU A 336 -7.71 -8.22 13.46
C LEU A 336 -6.70 -8.44 14.59
N ARG A 337 -5.93 -9.54 14.55
CA ARG A 337 -4.89 -9.82 15.54
C ARG A 337 -3.67 -8.91 15.36
N ARG A 338 -3.32 -8.60 14.11
CA ARG A 338 -2.13 -7.82 13.74
C ARG A 338 -2.03 -6.53 14.56
N GLY A 339 -0.80 -6.25 14.97
CA GLY A 339 -0.35 -4.97 15.53
C GLY A 339 1.01 -4.63 14.95
N SER A 340 1.60 -3.52 15.40
CA SER A 340 3.03 -3.29 15.20
C SER A 340 3.72 -3.62 16.52
N THR A 341 4.63 -4.59 16.47
CA THR A 341 5.36 -5.07 17.65
C THR A 341 6.19 -3.93 18.22
N ARG A 342 6.13 -3.73 19.55
CA ARG A 342 6.80 -2.61 20.23
C ARG A 342 8.14 -3.00 20.85
N LYS A 343 8.36 -4.29 21.06
CA LYS A 343 9.60 -4.89 21.57
C LYS A 343 9.66 -6.34 21.14
N PHE A 344 10.83 -6.80 20.69
CA PHE A 344 11.06 -8.21 20.38
C PHE A 344 11.79 -8.89 21.54
N SER A 345 11.54 -10.19 21.74
CA SER A 345 12.16 -11.00 22.80
C SER A 345 13.58 -11.45 22.46
N GLN A 346 14.05 -11.16 21.24
CA GLN A 346 15.26 -11.73 20.62
C GLN A 346 15.25 -13.26 20.45
N GLU A 347 14.11 -13.92 20.71
CA GLU A 347 13.93 -15.34 20.41
C GLU A 347 14.12 -15.62 18.92
N SER A 348 14.58 -16.83 18.59
CA SER A 348 14.73 -17.24 17.21
C SER A 348 13.38 -17.49 16.56
N ILE A 349 13.34 -17.28 15.25
CA ILE A 349 12.33 -17.91 14.40
C ILE A 349 12.96 -19.12 13.71
N THR A 350 12.15 -20.06 13.26
CA THR A 350 12.67 -21.20 12.50
C THR A 350 12.99 -20.79 11.06
N PHE A 351 13.91 -21.51 10.41
CA PHE A 351 14.16 -21.29 8.98
C PHE A 351 12.91 -21.54 8.11
N ALA A 352 12.04 -22.46 8.51
CA ALA A 352 10.76 -22.69 7.84
C ALA A 352 9.83 -21.46 7.96
N GLN A 353 9.82 -20.77 9.11
CA GLN A 353 9.03 -19.56 9.28
C GLN A 353 9.53 -18.42 8.38
N LEU A 354 10.85 -18.21 8.34
CA LEU A 354 11.49 -17.27 7.42
C LEU A 354 11.13 -17.59 5.96
N SER A 355 11.34 -18.84 5.56
CA SER A 355 11.08 -19.34 4.20
C SER A 355 9.63 -19.12 3.79
N THR A 356 8.68 -19.39 4.69
CA THR A 356 7.25 -19.16 4.46
C THR A 356 6.92 -17.69 4.27
N MET A 357 7.52 -16.79 5.07
CA MET A 357 7.29 -15.35 4.94
C MET A 357 7.74 -14.83 3.58
N LEU A 358 8.95 -15.17 3.16
CA LEU A 358 9.50 -14.76 1.87
C LEU A 358 8.68 -15.34 0.70
N ASP A 359 8.49 -16.66 0.66
CA ASP A 359 7.74 -17.34 -0.40
C ASP A 359 6.33 -16.74 -0.58
N ARG A 360 5.55 -16.63 0.51
CA ARG A 360 4.15 -16.20 0.41
C ARG A 360 4.00 -14.70 0.14
N ALA A 361 4.89 -13.87 0.66
CA ALA A 361 4.84 -12.43 0.39
C ALA A 361 5.20 -12.10 -1.07
N THR A 362 6.13 -12.85 -1.67
CA THR A 362 6.70 -12.51 -3.00
C THR A 362 6.15 -13.29 -4.19
N ARG A 363 5.06 -14.06 -4.05
CA ARG A 363 4.45 -14.80 -5.18
C ARG A 363 3.90 -13.92 -6.31
N GLY A 364 3.81 -12.61 -6.09
CA GLY A 364 3.35 -11.63 -7.07
C GLY A 364 2.30 -10.69 -6.51
N VAL A 365 1.99 -9.65 -7.29
CA VAL A 365 0.99 -8.62 -7.00
C VAL A 365 0.28 -8.31 -8.32
N GLN A 366 -1.05 -8.34 -8.32
CA GLN A 366 -1.85 -7.97 -9.50
C GLN A 366 -1.82 -6.46 -9.70
N ALA A 367 -0.88 -5.97 -10.52
CA ALA A 367 -0.73 -4.55 -10.82
C ALA A 367 -0.34 -4.31 -12.29
N ASP A 368 -0.77 -3.19 -12.86
CA ASP A 368 -0.46 -2.79 -14.24
C ASP A 368 1.02 -2.42 -14.49
N PHE A 369 1.82 -2.25 -13.43
CA PHE A 369 3.26 -2.02 -13.51
C PHE A 369 4.11 -3.27 -13.21
N LEU A 370 3.47 -4.42 -12.99
CA LEU A 370 4.12 -5.71 -12.68
C LEU A 370 3.64 -6.78 -13.67
N ASP A 371 4.05 -6.63 -14.93
CA ASP A 371 3.77 -7.56 -16.02
C ASP A 371 5.10 -8.08 -16.61
N PRO A 372 5.33 -9.40 -16.73
CA PRO A 372 4.54 -10.51 -16.19
C PRO A 372 4.43 -10.46 -14.66
N LEU A 373 3.51 -11.24 -14.07
CA LEU A 373 3.27 -11.29 -12.61
C LEU A 373 4.51 -11.63 -11.76
N SER A 374 5.54 -12.20 -12.38
CA SER A 374 6.84 -12.46 -11.77
C SER A 374 7.71 -11.20 -11.69
N THR A 375 7.32 -10.07 -12.25
CA THR A 375 8.07 -8.82 -12.15
C THR A 375 8.03 -8.31 -10.70
N LEU A 376 9.19 -7.91 -10.17
CA LEU A 376 9.29 -7.07 -8.98
C LEU A 376 10.21 -5.89 -9.29
N LEU A 377 9.86 -4.70 -8.79
CA LEU A 377 10.72 -3.52 -8.84
C LEU A 377 11.69 -3.48 -7.67
N ASN A 378 11.33 -4.11 -6.55
CA ASN A 378 12.15 -4.22 -5.35
C ASN A 378 12.83 -5.58 -5.22
N ASP A 379 14.14 -5.53 -5.00
CA ASP A 379 14.97 -6.63 -4.51
C ASP A 379 14.93 -6.67 -2.98
N LEU A 380 14.97 -7.88 -2.41
CA LEU A 380 14.90 -8.10 -0.97
C LEU A 380 16.29 -8.47 -0.44
N TYR A 381 16.75 -7.67 0.52
CA TYR A 381 17.96 -7.94 1.29
C TYR A 381 17.58 -8.17 2.74
N LEU A 382 18.31 -9.04 3.41
CA LEU A 382 18.03 -9.40 4.79
C LEU A 382 19.25 -9.21 5.67
N ILE A 383 19.03 -8.71 6.87
CA ILE A 383 19.94 -8.95 8.00
C ILE A 383 19.32 -10.07 8.82
N VAL A 384 19.99 -11.22 8.89
CA VAL A 384 19.58 -12.37 9.69
C VAL A 384 20.36 -12.36 10.99
N ASN A 385 19.67 -12.18 12.11
CA ASN A 385 20.29 -12.09 13.43
C ASN A 385 20.11 -13.37 14.26
N ASN A 386 18.96 -14.04 14.18
CA ASN A 386 18.65 -15.25 14.96
C ASN A 386 17.58 -16.12 14.29
N VAL A 387 17.99 -16.99 13.37
CA VAL A 387 17.11 -17.92 12.66
C VAL A 387 17.67 -19.33 12.78
N ASP A 388 16.87 -20.26 13.32
CA ASP A 388 17.34 -21.63 13.58
C ASP A 388 17.78 -22.32 12.28
N GLY A 389 18.99 -22.85 12.26
CA GLY A 389 19.55 -23.55 11.09
C GLY A 389 20.08 -22.63 9.99
N LEU A 390 20.11 -21.30 10.21
CA LEU A 390 20.67 -20.32 9.27
C LEU A 390 21.74 -19.47 9.98
N ALA A 391 22.90 -19.31 9.34
CA ALA A 391 23.97 -18.49 9.91
C ALA A 391 23.55 -17.02 10.02
N SER A 392 24.05 -16.32 11.04
CA SER A 392 23.86 -14.87 11.13
C SER A 392 24.64 -14.17 10.01
N GLY A 393 24.02 -13.22 9.33
CA GLY A 393 24.65 -12.53 8.21
C GLY A 393 23.74 -11.57 7.46
N ALA A 394 24.31 -10.92 6.46
CA ALA A 394 23.58 -10.18 5.43
C ALA A 394 23.34 -11.10 4.22
N TYR A 395 22.11 -11.14 3.73
CA TYR A 395 21.67 -12.03 2.66
C TYR A 395 20.96 -11.26 1.55
N PHE A 396 21.08 -11.75 0.32
CA PHE A 396 20.22 -11.40 -0.80
C PHE A 396 19.20 -12.53 -1.03
N TYR A 397 17.94 -12.18 -1.26
CA TYR A 397 16.92 -13.16 -1.61
C TYR A 397 16.79 -13.31 -3.13
N ALA A 398 17.40 -14.36 -3.66
CA ALA A 398 17.28 -14.77 -5.07
C ALA A 398 15.93 -15.47 -5.30
N ARG A 399 14.89 -14.65 -5.50
CA ARG A 399 13.49 -15.10 -5.58
C ARG A 399 13.22 -16.07 -6.75
N ASP A 400 13.86 -15.87 -7.89
CA ASP A 400 13.73 -16.73 -9.07
C ASP A 400 14.16 -18.18 -8.80
N ARG A 401 15.15 -18.36 -7.93
CA ARG A 401 15.63 -19.66 -7.44
C ARG A 401 15.04 -20.07 -6.10
N GLN A 402 14.33 -19.17 -5.43
CA GLN A 402 13.88 -19.32 -4.04
C GLN A 402 15.05 -19.66 -3.10
N GLU A 403 16.14 -18.90 -3.20
CA GLU A 403 17.38 -19.12 -2.43
C GLU A 403 17.77 -17.86 -1.65
N LEU A 404 18.41 -18.04 -0.48
CA LEU A 404 19.13 -17.00 0.23
C LEU A 404 20.62 -17.09 -0.07
N GLU A 405 21.18 -16.03 -0.64
CA GLU A 405 22.61 -15.89 -0.92
C GLU A 405 23.29 -15.13 0.21
N LEU A 406 24.29 -15.74 0.84
CA LEU A 406 25.06 -15.09 1.89
C LEU A 406 26.01 -14.05 1.29
N LEU A 407 25.73 -12.76 1.52
CA LEU A 407 26.59 -11.67 1.10
C LEU A 407 27.73 -11.44 2.08
N ARG A 408 27.43 -11.58 3.39
CA ARG A 408 28.42 -11.38 4.46
C ARG A 408 28.01 -12.13 5.72
N ALA A 409 28.84 -13.04 6.21
CA ALA A 409 28.65 -13.66 7.52
C ALA A 409 28.94 -12.66 8.65
N GLY A 410 28.17 -12.73 9.73
CA GLY A 410 28.44 -11.93 10.94
C GLY A 410 27.19 -11.54 11.71
N ASN A 411 27.39 -11.02 12.92
CA ASN A 411 26.33 -10.42 13.72
C ASN A 411 26.18 -8.94 13.33
N PHE A 412 25.00 -8.60 12.79
CA PHE A 412 24.70 -7.25 12.32
C PHE A 412 23.62 -6.54 13.14
N ARG A 413 23.29 -7.01 14.35
CA ARG A 413 22.26 -6.38 15.21
C ARG A 413 22.53 -4.89 15.45
N LYS A 414 23.80 -4.52 15.71
CA LYS A 414 24.17 -3.11 15.92
C LYS A 414 23.96 -2.28 14.66
N GLN A 415 24.29 -2.83 13.49
CA GLN A 415 24.10 -2.19 12.19
C GLN A 415 22.62 -2.07 11.85
N ALA A 416 21.81 -3.11 12.06
CA ALA A 416 20.36 -3.08 11.91
C ALA A 416 19.74 -2.01 12.82
N GLY A 417 20.15 -1.96 14.09
CA GLY A 417 19.82 -0.91 15.05
C GLY A 417 20.12 0.50 14.50
N TYR A 418 21.35 0.72 14.07
CA TYR A 418 21.79 1.99 13.48
C TYR A 418 20.94 2.38 12.26
N LEU A 419 20.79 1.48 11.28
CA LEU A 419 20.02 1.72 10.06
C LEU A 419 18.57 2.08 10.35
N GLY A 420 17.95 1.47 11.35
CA GLY A 420 16.59 1.80 11.80
C GLY A 420 16.48 3.06 12.65
N LEU A 421 17.27 4.09 12.39
CA LEU A 421 17.35 5.33 13.17
C LEU A 421 17.69 5.08 14.66
N GLU A 422 18.62 4.16 14.92
CA GLU A 422 19.10 3.82 16.26
C GLU A 422 17.99 3.29 17.21
N GLN A 423 16.92 2.72 16.64
CA GLN A 423 15.87 2.06 17.41
C GLN A 423 16.29 0.64 17.84
N GLU A 424 15.79 0.17 18.98
CA GLU A 424 16.04 -1.21 19.46
C GLU A 424 15.36 -2.27 18.59
N LEU A 425 14.23 -1.94 17.96
CA LEU A 425 13.41 -2.89 17.20
C LEU A 425 14.20 -3.71 16.16
N PRO A 426 14.94 -3.12 15.22
CA PRO A 426 15.71 -3.90 14.23
C PRO A 426 16.93 -4.58 14.86
N ALA A 427 17.54 -3.99 15.90
CA ALA A 427 18.60 -4.66 16.63
C ALA A 427 18.12 -5.93 17.35
N ASP A 428 16.88 -5.93 17.83
CA ASP A 428 16.27 -7.04 18.57
C ASP A 428 15.60 -8.08 17.65
N ALA A 429 15.23 -7.68 16.43
CA ALA A 429 14.54 -8.56 15.48
C ALA A 429 15.37 -9.81 15.14
N SER A 430 14.68 -10.94 14.93
CA SER A 430 15.30 -12.20 14.47
C SER A 430 15.83 -12.06 13.04
N MET A 431 15.17 -11.24 12.23
CA MET A 431 15.62 -10.78 10.93
C MET A 431 15.03 -9.41 10.58
N ASP A 432 15.72 -8.67 9.73
CA ASP A 432 15.28 -7.42 9.13
C ASP A 432 15.21 -7.62 7.61
N VAL A 433 14.14 -7.14 6.97
CA VAL A 433 13.96 -7.20 5.52
C VAL A 433 13.98 -5.79 4.95
N PHE A 434 14.86 -5.57 3.98
CA PHE A 434 15.05 -4.31 3.28
C PHE A 434 14.58 -4.45 1.82
N PHE A 435 13.74 -3.53 1.38
CA PHE A 435 13.28 -3.42 0.00
C PHE A 435 14.13 -2.38 -0.72
N LEU A 436 14.96 -2.82 -1.66
CA LEU A 436 15.87 -1.96 -2.41
C LEU A 436 15.49 -2.00 -3.90
N ALA A 437 15.58 -0.87 -4.58
CA ALA A 437 15.33 -0.80 -6.01
C ALA A 437 16.39 0.04 -6.71
N ASP A 438 16.80 -0.36 -7.91
CA ASP A 438 17.61 0.49 -8.77
C ASP A 438 16.72 1.59 -9.36
N LEU A 439 16.72 2.74 -8.67
CA LEU A 439 15.86 3.86 -9.04
C LEU A 439 16.12 4.36 -10.46
N ARG A 440 17.35 4.26 -10.99
CA ARG A 440 17.63 4.67 -12.38
C ARG A 440 16.81 3.84 -13.35
N ARG A 441 16.84 2.51 -13.22
CA ARG A 441 16.09 1.59 -14.08
C ARG A 441 14.58 1.80 -13.95
N VAL A 442 14.09 2.02 -12.74
CA VAL A 442 12.68 2.35 -12.48
C VAL A 442 12.27 3.62 -13.22
N LEU A 443 13.06 4.68 -13.13
CA LEU A 443 12.77 5.98 -13.76
C LEU A 443 12.95 5.94 -15.28
N ASP A 444 13.93 5.21 -15.81
CA ASP A 444 14.11 5.02 -17.26
C ASP A 444 12.86 4.38 -17.87
N ARG A 445 12.32 3.36 -17.19
CA ARG A 445 11.13 2.63 -17.65
C ARG A 445 9.84 3.44 -17.46
N PHE A 446 9.59 3.90 -16.24
CA PHE A 446 8.28 4.42 -15.82
C PHE A 446 8.23 5.94 -15.65
N GLY A 447 9.35 6.65 -15.83
CA GLY A 447 9.46 8.07 -15.51
C GLY A 447 9.29 8.34 -14.01
N ASN A 448 9.02 9.59 -13.64
CA ASN A 448 8.77 10.00 -12.24
C ASN A 448 7.69 9.16 -11.55
N ARG A 449 6.66 8.71 -12.27
CA ARG A 449 5.59 7.85 -11.75
C ARG A 449 6.07 6.47 -11.32
N GLY A 450 7.21 6.01 -11.86
CA GLY A 450 7.92 4.83 -11.35
C GLY A 450 8.27 4.94 -9.86
N TYR A 451 8.53 6.15 -9.37
CA TYR A 451 8.74 6.40 -7.95
C TYR A 451 7.50 6.08 -7.09
N ARG A 452 6.29 6.32 -7.62
CA ARG A 452 5.05 5.93 -6.94
C ARG A 452 4.93 4.40 -6.91
N ALA A 453 5.11 3.77 -8.07
CA ALA A 453 4.97 2.33 -8.24
C ALA A 453 5.92 1.52 -7.35
N VAL A 454 7.20 1.88 -7.29
CA VAL A 454 8.21 1.16 -6.50
C VAL A 454 7.97 1.26 -5.00
N GLN A 455 7.53 2.44 -4.51
CA GLN A 455 7.19 2.62 -3.09
C GLN A 455 5.89 1.88 -2.73
N LEU A 456 4.92 1.86 -3.65
CA LEU A 456 3.68 1.14 -3.47
C LEU A 456 3.91 -0.37 -3.39
N GLU A 457 4.72 -0.93 -4.29
CA GLU A 457 5.09 -2.35 -4.25
C GLU A 457 5.79 -2.73 -2.95
N ALA A 458 6.79 -1.94 -2.51
CA ALA A 458 7.48 -2.17 -1.24
C ALA A 458 6.49 -2.18 -0.06
N GLY A 459 5.53 -1.25 -0.03
CA GLY A 459 4.46 -1.22 0.96
C GLY A 459 3.55 -2.46 0.93
N ILE A 460 3.22 -2.96 -0.27
CA ILE A 460 2.42 -4.18 -0.46
C ILE A 460 3.18 -5.39 0.05
N LEU A 461 4.43 -5.59 -0.37
CA LEU A 461 5.27 -6.70 0.09
C LEU A 461 5.48 -6.65 1.61
N GLY A 462 5.73 -5.47 2.17
CA GLY A 462 5.80 -5.26 3.62
C GLY A 462 4.49 -5.61 4.34
N GLY A 463 3.34 -5.21 3.80
CA GLY A 463 2.03 -5.58 4.32
C GLY A 463 1.78 -7.10 4.27
N LYS A 464 2.20 -7.77 3.20
CA LYS A 464 2.12 -9.24 3.07
C LYS A 464 3.04 -9.94 4.08
N LEU A 465 4.24 -9.42 4.32
CA LEU A 465 5.14 -9.92 5.37
C LEU A 465 4.54 -9.75 6.77
N TYR A 466 3.86 -8.64 7.06
CA TYR A 466 3.12 -8.47 8.31
C TYR A 466 2.07 -9.57 8.50
N ILE A 467 1.25 -9.82 7.48
CA ILE A 467 0.23 -10.88 7.52
C ILE A 467 0.91 -12.25 7.71
N ALA A 468 1.97 -12.54 6.95
CA ALA A 468 2.68 -13.82 7.02
C ALA A 468 3.33 -14.08 8.38
N ALA A 469 3.90 -13.04 9.01
CA ALA A 469 4.45 -13.09 10.35
C ALA A 469 3.37 -13.41 11.39
N TYR A 470 2.28 -12.63 11.40
CA TYR A 470 1.20 -12.82 12.37
C TYR A 470 0.42 -14.13 12.17
N ALA A 471 0.32 -14.64 10.94
CA ALA A 471 -0.23 -15.96 10.64
C ALA A 471 0.60 -17.09 11.28
N GLN A 472 1.90 -16.86 11.46
CA GLN A 472 2.84 -17.79 12.10
C GLN A 472 3.09 -17.48 13.57
N ARG A 473 2.26 -16.61 14.18
CA ARG A 473 2.32 -16.20 15.59
C ARG A 473 3.62 -15.48 15.98
N VAL A 474 4.33 -14.89 15.01
CA VAL A 474 5.50 -14.03 15.26
C VAL A 474 5.15 -12.56 15.05
N GLY A 475 5.85 -11.68 15.76
CA GLY A 475 5.66 -10.24 15.65
C GLY A 475 6.33 -9.65 14.42
N ALA A 476 5.80 -8.54 13.90
CA ALA A 476 6.45 -7.73 12.89
C ALA A 476 6.30 -6.23 13.21
N SER A 477 7.22 -5.41 12.69
CA SER A 477 7.11 -3.94 12.70
C SER A 477 7.79 -3.37 11.45
N GLY A 478 7.17 -2.34 10.87
CA GLY A 478 7.71 -1.53 9.79
C GLY A 478 8.37 -0.30 10.38
N LEU A 479 9.46 0.15 9.75
CA LEU A 479 10.32 1.20 10.27
C LEU A 479 10.69 2.16 9.15
N THR A 480 10.92 3.42 9.52
CA THR A 480 11.77 4.30 8.71
C THR A 480 13.23 4.01 9.05
N PHE A 481 14.13 4.35 8.14
CA PHE A 481 15.54 4.01 8.20
C PHE A 481 16.40 5.15 7.63
N TYR A 482 17.71 5.08 7.83
CA TYR A 482 18.70 5.88 7.10
C TYR A 482 18.80 5.39 5.66
N ASP A 483 18.68 6.29 4.67
CA ASP A 483 18.60 5.92 3.25
C ASP A 483 19.99 5.80 2.57
N ASP A 484 21.04 6.39 3.14
CA ASP A 484 22.37 6.50 2.52
C ASP A 484 23.40 5.46 2.99
N ASP A 485 23.10 4.75 4.08
CA ASP A 485 23.95 3.75 4.75
C ASP A 485 23.39 2.34 4.52
#